data_AF-A0AAW0XN23-F1
#
_entry.id   AF-A0AAW0XN23-F1
#
_cell.length_a   1.000
_cell.length_b   1.000
_cell.length_c   1.000
_cell.angle_alpha   90.00
_cell.angle_beta   90.00
_cell.angle_gamma   90.00
#
_symmetry.space_group_name_H-M   'P 1'
#
loop_
_entity.id
_entity.type
_entity.pdbx_description
1 polymer ?
#
loop_
_entity_poly.entity_id
_entity_poly.type
_entity_poly.pdbx_seq_one_letter_code
_entity_poly.pdbx_strand_id
1 'polypeptide(L)'
;MATASERIDPHKVQESLEVFCAQTEKRLEELEASVGQRCETVAQDDIPDLMKTKLHLQSQIEAIINSDLVELPNDSHLLIKVAKEEAETMANDNARTLSHYREKTYQFRYERSAVFFRLLRSQLQVILAEFYPGDGDKITMENLLESLVTKMLHDQNDPYVDIDDTMKSSHIELLLRVNLITRHPQNIMKIRFVDPRY
;
A
#
# COMPACT_ATOMS: atom_id res chain seq x y z
N MET A 1 -29.25 -54.74 -3.33
CA MET A 1 -27.98 -55.48 -3.36
C MET A 1 -26.88 -54.51 -3.82
N ALA A 2 -25.81 -54.43 -3.02
CA ALA A 2 -24.49 -53.83 -3.26
C ALA A 2 -24.38 -52.33 -3.64
N THR A 3 -24.09 -51.50 -2.63
CA THR A 3 -23.43 -50.19 -2.79
C THR A 3 -21.93 -50.42 -3.00
N ALA A 4 -21.40 -50.01 -4.15
CA ALA A 4 -19.98 -50.05 -4.44
C ALA A 4 -19.24 -49.05 -3.54
N SER A 5 -18.58 -49.55 -2.50
CA SER A 5 -17.62 -48.78 -1.71
C SER A 5 -16.36 -48.64 -2.55
N GLU A 6 -16.18 -47.50 -3.23
CA GLU A 6 -14.89 -47.12 -3.81
C GLU A 6 -13.86 -47.04 -2.68
N ARG A 7 -13.06 -48.10 -2.56
CA ARG A 7 -11.91 -48.10 -1.66
C ARG A 7 -10.89 -47.13 -2.24
N ILE A 8 -10.71 -46.00 -1.56
CA ILE A 8 -9.64 -45.05 -1.83
C ILE A 8 -8.32 -45.82 -1.72
N ASP A 9 -7.58 -45.86 -2.82
CA ASP A 9 -6.27 -46.51 -2.88
C ASP A 9 -5.26 -45.63 -2.12
N PRO A 10 -4.78 -46.05 -0.94
CA PRO A 10 -3.88 -45.24 -0.12
C PRO A 10 -2.58 -44.92 -0.85
N HIS A 11 -2.17 -45.78 -1.79
CA HIS A 11 -0.95 -45.57 -2.57
C HIS A 11 -1.10 -44.40 -3.56
N LYS A 12 -2.29 -44.23 -4.15
CA LYS A 12 -2.60 -43.10 -5.03
C LYS A 12 -2.76 -41.79 -4.28
N VAL A 13 -3.28 -41.84 -3.05
CA VAL A 13 -3.38 -40.68 -2.17
C VAL A 13 -1.98 -40.22 -1.75
N GLN A 14 -1.10 -41.16 -1.40
CA GLN A 14 0.28 -40.87 -1.03
C GLN A 14 1.07 -40.28 -2.20
N GLU A 15 0.93 -40.84 -3.41
CA GLU A 15 1.56 -40.30 -4.62
C GLU A 15 1.04 -38.89 -4.95
N SER A 16 -0.27 -38.65 -4.77
CA SER A 16 -0.86 -37.31 -4.95
C SER A 16 -0.37 -36.30 -3.91
N LEU A 17 -0.15 -36.74 -2.67
CA LEU A 17 0.42 -35.93 -1.59
C LEU A 17 1.88 -35.58 -1.85
N GLU A 18 2.68 -36.54 -2.32
CA GLU A 18 4.09 -36.31 -2.68
C GLU A 18 4.22 -35.30 -3.83
N VAL A 19 3.37 -35.43 -4.86
CA VAL A 19 3.30 -34.47 -5.97
C VAL A 19 2.87 -33.09 -5.48
N PHE A 20 1.88 -33.03 -4.58
CA PHE A 20 1.43 -31.76 -4.00
C PHE A 20 2.52 -31.10 -3.15
N CYS A 21 3.23 -31.86 -2.30
CA CYS A 21 4.35 -31.36 -1.52
C CYS A 21 5.46 -30.81 -2.42
N ALA A 22 5.88 -31.55 -3.44
CA ALA A 22 6.91 -31.10 -4.38
C ALA A 22 6.50 -29.83 -5.15
N GLN A 23 5.22 -29.71 -5.54
CA GLN A 23 4.70 -28.48 -6.15
C GLN A 23 4.67 -27.31 -5.18
N THR A 24 4.39 -27.56 -3.91
CA THR A 24 4.30 -26.51 -2.89
C THR A 24 5.69 -26.00 -2.53
N GLU A 25 6.67 -26.89 -2.39
CA GLU A 25 8.09 -26.54 -2.20
C GLU A 25 8.62 -25.71 -3.36
N LYS A 26 8.36 -26.12 -4.60
CA LYS A 26 8.76 -25.35 -5.78
C LYS A 26 8.13 -23.96 -5.82
N ARG A 27 6.85 -23.83 -5.46
CA ARG A 27 6.19 -22.52 -5.36
C ARG A 27 6.76 -21.68 -4.23
N LEU A 28 7.21 -22.29 -3.14
CA LEU A 28 7.89 -21.60 -2.04
C LEU A 28 9.22 -21.04 -2.52
N GLU A 29 10.04 -21.83 -3.22
CA GLU A 29 11.32 -21.39 -3.80
C GLU A 29 11.13 -20.27 -4.83
N GLU A 30 10.11 -20.38 -5.69
CA GLU A 30 9.77 -19.32 -6.66
C GLU A 30 9.32 -18.02 -5.94
N LEU A 31 8.59 -18.14 -4.83
CA LEU A 31 8.18 -17.00 -4.02
C LEU A 31 9.38 -16.37 -3.31
N GLU A 32 10.27 -17.18 -2.73
CA GLU A 32 11.50 -16.73 -2.08
C GLU A 32 12.45 -16.04 -3.07
N ALA A 33 12.58 -16.57 -4.28
CA ALA A 33 13.32 -15.92 -5.36
C ALA A 33 12.67 -14.59 -5.79
N SER A 34 11.34 -14.56 -5.91
CA SER A 34 10.59 -13.33 -6.25
C SER A 34 10.65 -12.28 -5.13
N VAL A 35 10.75 -12.69 -3.87
CA VAL A 35 10.94 -11.79 -2.72
C VAL A 35 12.39 -11.31 -2.67
N GLY A 36 13.36 -12.20 -2.91
CA GLY A 36 14.78 -11.86 -3.01
C GLY A 36 15.07 -10.79 -4.06
N GLN A 37 14.45 -10.89 -5.24
CA GLN A 37 14.55 -9.86 -6.29
C GLN A 37 13.80 -8.56 -5.97
N ARG A 38 12.76 -8.59 -5.12
CA ARG A 38 12.02 -7.39 -4.70
C ARG A 38 12.62 -6.70 -3.46
N CYS A 39 13.48 -7.38 -2.72
CA CYS A 39 14.08 -6.91 -1.47
C CYS A 39 15.29 -5.98 -1.61
N GLU A 40 15.79 -5.67 -2.82
CA GLU A 40 16.83 -4.64 -2.99
C GLU A 40 16.36 -3.21 -2.63
N THR A 41 15.09 -3.03 -2.25
CA THR A 41 14.51 -1.73 -1.86
C THR A 41 13.75 -1.76 -0.53
N VAL A 42 13.79 -2.84 0.25
CA VAL A 42 13.17 -2.88 1.58
C VAL A 42 14.17 -2.32 2.59
N ALA A 43 13.81 -1.21 3.22
CA ALA A 43 14.59 -0.63 4.32
C ALA A 43 14.80 -1.69 5.41
N GLN A 44 16.02 -1.76 5.97
CA GLN A 44 16.42 -2.73 6.99
C GLN A 44 15.51 -2.74 8.25
N ASP A 45 14.63 -1.76 8.39
CA ASP A 45 13.71 -1.58 9.52
C ASP A 45 12.47 -2.49 9.50
N ASP A 46 12.11 -3.12 8.37
CA ASP A 46 10.90 -4.00 8.26
C ASP A 46 11.19 -5.49 8.52
N ILE A 47 12.47 -5.89 8.55
CA ILE A 47 12.92 -7.27 8.76
C ILE A 47 12.50 -7.85 10.12
N PRO A 48 12.57 -7.11 11.25
CA PRO A 48 12.20 -7.62 12.57
C PRO A 48 10.71 -7.98 12.66
N ASP A 49 9.85 -7.21 12.00
CA ASP A 49 8.39 -7.38 12.05
C ASP A 49 7.94 -8.60 11.23
N LEU A 50 8.60 -8.85 10.08
CA LEU A 50 8.40 -10.06 9.29
C LEU A 50 8.86 -11.32 10.04
N MET A 51 10.00 -11.24 10.73
CA MET A 51 10.57 -12.37 11.48
C MET A 51 9.69 -12.76 12.68
N LYS A 52 9.11 -11.76 13.36
CA LYS A 52 8.12 -11.95 14.42
C LYS A 52 6.84 -12.61 13.89
N THR A 53 6.38 -12.20 12.71
CA THR A 53 5.20 -12.76 12.05
C THR A 53 5.43 -14.23 11.65
N LYS A 54 6.62 -14.54 11.11
CA LYS A 54 7.03 -15.92 10.79
C LYS A 54 7.02 -16.82 12.03
N LEU A 55 7.61 -16.36 13.13
CA LEU A 55 7.68 -17.12 14.39
C LEU A 55 6.28 -17.41 14.96
N HIS A 56 5.37 -16.43 14.85
CA HIS A 56 3.99 -16.59 15.31
C HIS A 56 3.23 -17.64 14.48
N LEU A 57 3.36 -17.61 13.15
CA LEU A 57 2.74 -18.60 12.27
C LEU A 57 3.30 -20.01 12.49
N GLN A 58 4.61 -20.14 12.71
CA GLN A 58 5.23 -21.43 13.04
C GLN A 58 4.66 -22.00 14.35
N SER A 59 4.49 -21.16 15.37
CA SER A 59 3.87 -21.56 16.64
C SER A 59 2.40 -21.97 16.48
N GLN A 60 1.64 -21.29 15.61
CA GLN A 60 0.25 -21.70 15.31
C GLN A 60 0.18 -23.04 14.58
N ILE A 61 1.07 -23.28 13.61
CA ILE A 61 1.16 -24.55 12.89
C ILE A 61 1.52 -25.68 13.86
N GLU A 62 2.50 -25.48 14.74
CA GLU A 62 2.85 -26.47 15.77
C GLU A 62 1.70 -26.71 16.75
N ALA A 63 0.93 -25.68 17.12
CA ALA A 63 -0.24 -25.83 17.98
C ALA A 63 -1.36 -26.66 17.32
N ILE A 64 -1.57 -26.49 16.00
CA ILE A 64 -2.54 -27.27 15.22
C ILE A 64 -2.07 -28.72 15.02
N ILE A 65 -0.78 -28.94 14.82
CA ILE A 65 -0.21 -30.30 14.69
C ILE A 65 -0.29 -31.06 16.02
N ASN A 66 -0.12 -30.36 17.14
CA ASN A 66 -0.12 -30.94 18.49
C ASN A 66 -1.50 -30.90 19.18
N SER A 67 -2.53 -30.32 18.56
CA SER A 67 -3.89 -30.38 19.09
C SER A 67 -4.45 -31.78 18.89
N ASP A 68 -4.83 -32.44 19.99
CA ASP A 68 -5.62 -33.67 19.93
C ASP A 68 -6.87 -33.39 19.10
N LEU A 69 -7.02 -34.14 17.99
CA LEU A 69 -8.22 -34.13 17.17
C LEU A 69 -9.40 -34.48 18.08
N VAL A 70 -10.13 -33.45 18.52
CA VAL A 70 -11.33 -33.58 19.35
C VAL A 70 -12.22 -34.65 18.70
N GLU A 71 -12.67 -35.62 19.49
CA GLU A 71 -13.58 -36.65 19.03
C GLU A 71 -14.76 -36.00 18.31
N LEU A 72 -14.78 -36.14 16.99
CA LEU A 72 -15.80 -35.60 16.13
C LEU A 72 -17.15 -36.24 16.49
N PRO A 73 -18.25 -35.48 16.61
CA PRO A 73 -19.56 -36.05 16.87
C PRO A 73 -19.90 -37.13 15.83
N ASN A 74 -20.33 -38.31 16.27
CA ASN A 74 -20.77 -39.38 15.35
C ASN A 74 -22.05 -39.05 14.57
N ASP A 75 -22.75 -37.97 14.95
CA ASP A 75 -23.97 -37.50 14.29
C ASP A 75 -23.62 -36.57 13.11
N SER A 76 -23.98 -37.03 11.91
CA SER A 76 -23.79 -36.30 10.65
C SER A 76 -24.42 -34.90 10.64
N HIS A 77 -25.55 -34.70 11.32
CA HIS A 77 -26.17 -33.36 11.40
C HIS A 77 -25.37 -32.41 12.30
N LEU A 78 -24.82 -32.91 13.40
CA LEU A 78 -23.94 -32.13 14.27
C LEU A 78 -22.62 -31.80 13.58
N LEU A 79 -22.06 -32.72 12.79
CA LEU A 79 -20.87 -32.47 11.99
C LEU A 79 -21.05 -31.36 10.96
N ILE A 80 -22.17 -31.36 10.23
CA ILE A 80 -22.47 -30.32 9.25
C ILE A 80 -22.63 -28.96 9.94
N LYS A 81 -23.22 -28.93 11.14
CA LYS A 81 -23.40 -27.70 11.91
C LYS A 81 -22.05 -27.16 12.40
N VAL A 82 -21.22 -28.00 13.00
CA VAL A 82 -19.87 -27.62 13.48
C VAL A 82 -19.01 -27.14 12.31
N ALA A 83 -19.00 -27.85 11.19
CA ALA A 83 -18.24 -27.45 10.01
C ALA A 83 -18.70 -26.10 9.43
N LYS A 84 -20.01 -25.80 9.46
CA LYS A 84 -20.54 -24.49 9.04
C LYS A 84 -20.14 -23.36 10.00
N GLU A 85 -20.30 -23.58 11.31
CA GLU A 85 -19.93 -22.58 12.33
C GLU A 85 -18.43 -22.29 12.28
N GLU A 86 -17.60 -23.30 12.08
CA GLU A 86 -16.15 -23.15 11.95
C GLU A 86 -15.76 -22.44 10.65
N ALA A 87 -16.39 -22.79 9.52
CA ALA A 87 -16.17 -22.10 8.24
C ALA A 87 -16.60 -20.63 8.29
N GLU A 88 -17.72 -20.31 8.95
CA GLU A 88 -18.17 -18.92 9.17
C GLU A 88 -17.20 -18.14 10.05
N THR A 89 -16.69 -18.77 11.12
CA THR A 89 -15.69 -18.16 12.01
C THR A 89 -14.40 -17.86 11.24
N MET A 90 -13.87 -18.83 10.49
CA MET A 90 -12.69 -18.64 9.64
C MET A 90 -12.91 -17.57 8.56
N ALA A 91 -14.11 -17.50 7.95
CA ALA A 91 -14.42 -16.47 6.97
C ALA A 91 -14.40 -15.05 7.58
N ASN A 92 -14.92 -14.89 8.81
CA ASN A 92 -14.90 -13.62 9.53
C ASN A 92 -13.47 -13.21 9.92
N ASP A 93 -12.66 -14.14 10.41
CA ASP A 93 -11.26 -13.87 10.76
C ASP A 93 -10.42 -13.51 9.53
N ASN A 94 -10.64 -14.21 8.41
CA ASN A 94 -10.02 -13.87 7.13
C ASN A 94 -10.45 -12.49 6.63
N ALA A 95 -11.74 -12.13 6.75
CA ALA A 95 -12.23 -10.81 6.36
C ALA A 95 -11.57 -9.69 7.18
N ARG A 96 -11.44 -9.89 8.51
CA ARG A 96 -10.76 -8.94 9.41
C ARG A 96 -9.29 -8.79 9.05
N THR A 97 -8.61 -9.90 8.81
CA THR A 97 -7.19 -9.96 8.42
C THR A 97 -6.96 -9.26 7.08
N LEU A 98 -7.83 -9.50 6.10
CA LEU A 98 -7.77 -8.85 4.80
C LEU A 98 -7.99 -7.34 4.90
N SER A 99 -8.89 -6.89 5.77
CA SER A 99 -9.09 -5.46 6.02
C SER A 99 -7.84 -4.81 6.62
N HIS A 100 -7.19 -5.48 7.59
CA HIS A 100 -5.93 -5.02 8.18
C HIS A 100 -4.82 -4.89 7.14
N TYR A 101 -4.62 -5.90 6.28
CA TYR A 101 -3.59 -5.84 5.23
C TYR A 101 -3.89 -4.79 4.16
N ARG A 102 -5.16 -4.58 3.81
CA ARG A 102 -5.56 -3.50 2.89
C ARG A 102 -5.16 -2.14 3.46
N GLU A 103 -5.50 -1.87 4.72
CA GLU A 103 -5.12 -0.63 5.42
C GLU A 103 -3.60 -0.46 5.46
N LYS A 104 -2.87 -1.50 5.86
CA LYS A 104 -1.39 -1.48 5.90
C LYS A 104 -0.78 -1.20 4.52
N THR A 105 -1.38 -1.74 3.45
CA THR A 105 -0.93 -1.49 2.07
C THR A 105 -1.10 -0.02 1.67
N TYR A 106 -2.20 0.63 2.06
CA TYR A 106 -2.39 2.06 1.83
C TYR A 106 -1.37 2.89 2.61
N GLN A 107 -1.12 2.52 3.87
CA GLN A 107 -0.14 3.18 4.71
C GLN A 107 1.28 3.09 4.10
N PHE A 108 1.72 1.91 3.69
CA PHE A 108 3.02 1.73 3.04
C PHE A 108 3.14 2.52 1.73
N ARG A 109 2.07 2.60 0.93
CA ARG A 109 2.07 3.44 -0.29
C ARG A 109 2.24 4.91 0.06
N TYR A 110 1.54 5.40 1.09
CA TYR A 110 1.65 6.78 1.54
C TYR A 110 3.05 7.09 2.08
N GLU A 111 3.58 6.25 2.97
CA GLU A 111 4.92 6.41 3.56
C GLU A 111 6.01 6.41 2.50
N ARG A 112 5.93 5.47 1.53
CA ARG A 112 6.87 5.41 0.41
C ARG A 112 6.79 6.66 -0.47
N SER A 113 5.58 7.15 -0.75
CA SER A 113 5.39 8.39 -1.49
C SER A 113 5.92 9.60 -0.73
N ALA A 114 5.72 9.66 0.59
CA ALA A 114 6.19 10.75 1.43
C ALA A 114 7.72 10.87 1.45
N VAL A 115 8.46 9.76 1.31
CA VAL A 115 9.93 9.79 1.14
C VAL A 115 10.30 10.52 -0.14
N PHE A 116 9.69 10.19 -1.28
CA PHE A 116 9.95 10.87 -2.55
C PHE A 116 9.61 12.36 -2.50
N PHE A 117 8.49 12.73 -1.88
CA PHE A 117 8.11 14.13 -1.73
C PHE A 117 9.06 14.90 -0.80
N ARG A 118 9.58 14.27 0.27
CA ARG A 118 10.61 14.88 1.12
C ARG A 118 11.91 15.14 0.35
N LEU A 119 12.35 14.18 -0.46
CA LEU A 119 13.53 14.34 -1.31
C LEU A 119 13.31 15.45 -2.34
N LEU A 120 12.17 15.43 -3.03
CA LEU A 120 11.81 16.47 -4.00
C LEU A 120 11.79 17.85 -3.34
N ARG A 121 11.17 17.99 -2.16
CA ARG A 121 11.14 19.23 -1.39
C ARG A 121 12.55 19.72 -1.06
N SER A 122 13.43 18.83 -0.60
CA SER A 122 14.81 19.19 -0.28
C SER A 122 15.58 19.68 -1.50
N GLN A 123 15.46 18.97 -2.64
CA GLN A 123 16.10 19.39 -3.89
C GLN A 123 15.56 20.73 -4.39
N LEU A 124 14.23 20.89 -4.35
CA LEU A 124 13.56 22.13 -4.72
C LEU A 124 14.04 23.29 -3.86
N GLN A 125 14.10 23.11 -2.54
CA GLN A 125 14.56 24.13 -1.60
C GLN A 125 15.98 24.60 -1.92
N VAL A 126 16.90 23.68 -2.25
CA VAL A 126 18.26 24.03 -2.66
C VAL A 126 18.27 24.85 -3.97
N ILE A 127 17.52 24.39 -4.98
CA ILE A 127 17.41 25.10 -6.27
C ILE A 127 16.82 26.49 -6.07
N LEU A 128 15.76 26.62 -5.27
CA LEU A 128 15.10 27.89 -5.02
C LEU A 128 15.99 28.85 -4.25
N ALA A 129 16.73 28.37 -3.25
CA ALA A 129 17.68 29.20 -2.51
C ALA A 129 18.81 29.73 -3.40
N GLU A 130 19.34 28.89 -4.31
CA GLU A 130 20.47 29.26 -5.18
C GLU A 130 20.05 30.22 -6.30
N PHE A 131 18.95 29.94 -7.00
CA PHE A 131 18.55 30.68 -8.20
C PHE A 131 17.50 31.78 -7.94
N TYR A 132 16.79 31.71 -6.82
CA TYR A 132 15.69 32.60 -6.46
C TYR A 132 15.79 33.08 -5.01
N PRO A 133 16.88 33.74 -4.62
CA PRO A 133 17.03 34.26 -3.26
C PRO A 133 15.86 35.21 -2.91
N GLY A 134 15.48 35.19 -1.64
CA GLY A 134 14.47 36.10 -1.11
C GLY A 134 14.93 37.54 -1.27
N ASP A 135 14.14 38.36 -1.96
CA ASP A 135 14.37 39.80 -2.02
C ASP A 135 13.39 40.43 -1.03
N GLY A 136 13.86 40.68 0.21
CA GLY A 136 13.16 41.40 1.30
C GLY A 136 11.63 41.48 1.22
N ASP A 137 11.13 42.45 0.46
CA ASP A 137 9.71 42.83 0.41
C ASP A 137 8.85 41.96 -0.54
N LYS A 138 9.46 41.04 -1.30
CA LYS A 138 8.77 40.18 -2.27
C LYS A 138 8.62 38.76 -1.75
N ILE A 139 7.49 38.13 -2.09
CA ILE A 139 7.24 36.74 -1.75
C ILE A 139 8.32 35.83 -2.35
N THR A 140 8.85 34.92 -1.54
CA THR A 140 9.78 33.89 -2.01
C THR A 140 9.04 32.90 -2.91
N MET A 141 9.78 32.18 -3.77
CA MET A 141 9.16 31.13 -4.59
C MET A 141 8.50 30.04 -3.73
N GLU A 142 9.10 29.72 -2.58
CA GLU A 142 8.57 28.75 -1.62
C GLU A 142 7.20 29.17 -1.10
N ASN A 143 7.06 30.42 -0.63
CA ASN A 143 5.80 30.96 -0.12
C ASN A 143 4.75 31.08 -1.22
N LEU A 144 5.16 31.40 -2.46
CA LEU A 144 4.25 31.44 -3.62
C LEU A 144 3.68 30.05 -3.90
N LEU A 145 4.54 29.02 -3.96
CA LEU A 145 4.13 27.64 -4.16
C LEU A 145 3.22 27.14 -3.03
N GLU A 146 3.55 27.46 -1.77
CA GLU A 146 2.72 27.12 -0.62
C GLU A 146 1.32 27.75 -0.71
N SER A 147 1.22 29.03 -1.06
CA SER A 147 -0.06 29.72 -1.26
C SER A 147 -0.90 29.05 -2.34
N LEU A 148 -0.30 28.76 -3.49
CA LEU A 148 -0.96 28.10 -4.63
C LEU A 148 -1.45 26.69 -4.29
N VAL A 149 -0.62 25.88 -3.63
CA VAL A 149 -0.98 24.52 -3.22
C VAL A 149 -2.05 24.55 -2.13
N THR A 150 -1.94 25.46 -1.17
CA THR A 150 -2.93 25.62 -0.10
C THR A 150 -4.29 25.99 -0.68
N LYS A 151 -4.33 26.93 -1.63
CA LYS A 151 -5.56 27.34 -2.32
C LYS A 151 -6.17 26.17 -3.10
N MET A 152 -5.36 25.41 -3.83
CA MET A 152 -5.81 24.20 -4.54
C MET A 152 -6.40 23.13 -3.61
N LEU A 153 -5.82 22.93 -2.42
CA LEU A 153 -6.28 21.90 -1.47
C LEU A 153 -7.56 22.29 -0.73
N HIS A 154 -7.71 23.57 -0.36
CA HIS A 154 -8.79 24.03 0.51
C HIS A 154 -9.97 24.66 -0.25
N ASP A 155 -9.73 25.19 -1.46
CA ASP A 155 -10.74 25.90 -2.23
C ASP A 155 -10.97 25.22 -3.59
N GLN A 156 -11.78 24.16 -3.57
CA GLN A 156 -12.07 23.39 -4.79
C GLN A 156 -12.92 24.18 -5.80
N ASN A 157 -13.69 25.17 -5.36
CA ASN A 157 -14.58 25.95 -6.22
C ASN A 157 -13.88 27.17 -6.83
N ASP A 158 -12.94 27.80 -6.11
CA ASP A 158 -12.10 28.88 -6.62
C ASP A 158 -10.61 28.64 -6.27
N PRO A 159 -9.91 27.75 -6.99
CA PRO A 159 -8.52 27.41 -6.71
C PRO A 159 -7.53 28.50 -7.20
N TYR A 160 -8.02 29.67 -7.58
CA TYR A 160 -7.21 30.76 -8.13
C TYR A 160 -6.71 31.70 -7.03
N VAL A 161 -5.47 32.17 -7.22
CA VAL A 161 -4.82 33.21 -6.44
C VAL A 161 -4.65 34.43 -7.34
N ASP A 162 -4.95 35.61 -6.80
CA ASP A 162 -4.72 36.89 -7.47
C ASP A 162 -3.23 37.24 -7.47
N ILE A 163 -2.72 37.66 -8.62
CA ILE A 163 -1.36 38.17 -8.78
C ILE A 163 -1.32 39.59 -8.23
N ASP A 164 -0.47 39.81 -7.22
CA ASP A 164 -0.23 41.11 -6.62
C ASP A 164 1.22 41.59 -6.82
N ASP A 165 1.51 42.81 -6.37
CA ASP A 165 2.82 43.45 -6.50
C ASP A 165 3.92 42.80 -5.65
N THR A 166 3.56 41.94 -4.70
CA THR A 166 4.51 41.17 -3.89
C THR A 166 5.09 39.99 -4.67
N MET A 167 4.39 39.52 -5.71
CA MET A 167 4.80 38.41 -6.56
C MET A 167 5.79 38.83 -7.64
N LYS A 168 6.97 38.21 -7.68
CA LYS A 168 7.93 38.43 -8.77
C LYS A 168 7.39 37.86 -10.09
N SER A 169 7.31 38.69 -11.13
CA SER A 169 6.91 38.25 -12.48
C SER A 169 7.77 37.09 -13.00
N SER A 170 9.07 37.07 -12.68
CA SER A 170 9.99 35.99 -13.06
C SER A 170 9.60 34.64 -12.45
N HIS A 171 9.06 34.63 -11.22
CA HIS A 171 8.58 33.41 -10.59
C HIS A 171 7.34 32.88 -11.32
N ILE A 172 6.38 33.76 -11.60
CA ILE A 172 5.14 33.41 -12.31
C ILE A 172 5.45 32.89 -13.72
N GLU A 173 6.33 33.57 -14.46
CA GLU A 173 6.73 33.14 -15.80
C GLU A 173 7.43 31.78 -15.81
N LEU A 174 8.32 31.53 -14.85
CA LEU A 174 8.96 30.22 -14.70
C LEU A 174 7.91 29.14 -14.48
N LEU A 175 7.03 29.33 -13.49
CA LEU A 175 6.01 28.35 -13.11
C LEU A 175 5.02 28.06 -14.26
N LEU A 176 4.68 29.08 -15.05
CA LEU A 176 3.89 28.92 -16.27
C LEU A 176 4.66 28.10 -17.32
N ARG A 177 5.95 28.40 -17.52
CA ARG A 177 6.78 27.70 -18.52
C ARG A 177 7.02 26.24 -18.18
N VAL A 178 7.13 25.90 -16.90
CA VAL A 178 7.25 24.50 -16.44
C VAL A 178 5.90 23.80 -16.26
N ASN A 179 4.79 24.45 -16.63
CA ASN A 179 3.42 23.92 -16.51
C ASN A 179 3.01 23.52 -15.08
N LEU A 180 3.55 24.19 -14.06
CA LEU A 180 3.12 23.98 -12.66
C LEU A 180 1.89 24.82 -12.30
N ILE A 181 1.70 25.94 -13.00
CA ILE A 181 0.54 26.81 -12.83
C ILE A 181 -0.13 27.10 -14.17
N THR A 182 -1.40 27.49 -14.13
CA THR A 182 -2.16 27.96 -15.29
C THR A 182 -2.87 29.28 -14.97
N ARG A 183 -3.09 30.11 -15.99
CA ARG A 183 -3.86 31.36 -15.84
C ARG A 183 -5.36 31.08 -15.88
N HIS A 184 -6.14 31.95 -15.24
CA HIS A 184 -7.59 31.93 -15.38
C HIS A 184 -7.98 32.30 -16.81
N PRO A 185 -8.93 31.60 -17.46
CA PRO A 185 -9.22 31.81 -18.88
C PRO A 185 -9.75 33.22 -19.19
N GLN A 186 -10.48 33.82 -18.24
CA GLN A 186 -11.08 35.16 -18.38
C GLN A 186 -10.31 36.26 -17.61
N ASN A 187 -9.37 35.91 -16.73
CA ASN A 187 -8.67 36.90 -15.91
C ASN A 187 -7.17 36.58 -15.85
N ILE A 188 -6.39 37.31 -16.62
CA ILE A 188 -4.94 37.09 -16.71
C ILE A 188 -4.18 37.35 -15.40
N MET A 189 -4.82 38.05 -14.45
CA MET A 189 -4.27 38.37 -13.12
C MET A 189 -4.59 37.27 -12.09
N LYS A 190 -5.22 36.17 -12.49
CA LYS A 190 -5.48 35.01 -11.63
C LYS A 190 -4.70 33.80 -12.12
N ILE A 191 -4.05 33.10 -11.19
CA ILE A 191 -3.29 31.86 -11.45
C ILE A 191 -3.73 30.76 -10.50
N ARG A 192 -3.66 29.50 -10.93
CA ARG A 192 -3.89 28.34 -10.07
C ARG A 192 -2.81 27.30 -10.26
N PHE A 193 -2.57 26.51 -9.22
CA PHE A 193 -1.75 25.30 -9.33
C PHE A 193 -2.44 24.26 -10.23
N VAL A 194 -1.66 23.53 -11.02
CA VAL A 194 -2.17 22.39 -11.78
C VAL A 194 -2.39 21.23 -10.82
N ASP A 195 -3.63 20.78 -10.69
CA ASP A 195 -3.99 19.68 -9.79
C ASP A 195 -3.47 18.35 -10.35
N PRO A 196 -2.49 17.69 -9.70
CA PRO A 196 -1.91 16.44 -10.18
C PRO A 196 -2.84 15.24 -9.97
N ARG A 197 -4.01 15.42 -9.34
CA ARG A 197 -5.00 14.35 -9.13
C ARG A 197 -5.80 14.03 -10.41
N TYR A 198 -5.74 14.89 -11.43
CA TYR A 198 -6.50 14.78 -12.68
C TYR A 198 -5.60 14.47 -13.87
#